data_AF-A0A542SFY8-F1
#
_entry.id   AF-A0A542SFY8-F1
#
_cell.length_a   1.000
_cell.length_b   1.000
_cell.length_c   1.000
_cell.angle_alpha   90.00
_cell.angle_beta   90.00
_cell.angle_gamma   90.00
#
_symmetry.space_group_name_H-M   'P 1'
#
loop_
_entity.id
_entity.type
_entity.pdbx_description
1 polymer ?
#
loop_
_entity_poly.entity_id
_entity_poly.type
_entity_poly.pdbx_seq_one_letter_code
_entity_poly.pdbx_strand_id
1 'polypeptide(L)'
;MTLPAEITWGALKFVNPEAAPPAEGYLVHAMAGTGFGNPQPLIDTVKSMLTDGSLAVLEGWDNREVQVHLRISAPRATAGTALPEGEAVLFAQVQAEVKAPLVYVPPAEDSPTCVFDVVVARLDRDTSDSWDIEEQAGRAYRYYLLTLTCLPFVRGEQTVVVPALPVPPNPGGAAVFVNLDTCDSTTNWAASYVGGSGFALTPVAVNSGAVRAKAVVSGGSATEYPGITETRTGALSMSGNPYLAIDVRTSHPSVYVVPTITVDGVVKTPIAVDPIGGGLTRIYVASGNFTTVAVSALRVTGGPFDGSDRWLEVANVARTDTIGDKVNSTLRQQSRTATVSGSAPTTAEVRFFDATPSTLGTEILVHTSRNTAWRPPLRRWCVTATTADATRVSGGRNTLASPMTMRIPANQFTEGVYSLMALMLVSTAGTLTWSAKMVSSTGTATVGSTVVTTGTVAVPTTGGVYKTLNLAAIPLPVLKVEADQMVELTLTGTANMTVDEGWLFGLHDGALTWLQDVDSLTWIEIRSPELGAARPSVYGGTGAKGANSVCIDWKCQSFGAHRFEPGLMQIFTVSSASLVGQSEIEFYERGHSHMAAA
;
A
#
# COMPACT_ATOMS: atom_id res chain seq x y z
N MET A 1 -24.87 -13.78 30.03
CA MET A 1 -24.65 -13.66 28.57
C MET A 1 -23.18 -13.93 28.32
N THR A 2 -22.85 -14.90 27.48
CA THR A 2 -21.55 -15.58 27.44
C THR A 2 -20.49 -14.82 26.62
N LEU A 3 -19.54 -14.18 27.32
CA LEU A 3 -18.14 -14.19 26.90
C LEU A 3 -17.44 -15.12 27.90
N PRO A 4 -16.86 -16.25 27.47
CA PRO A 4 -15.56 -16.18 26.81
C PRO A 4 -15.35 -17.24 25.72
N ALA A 5 -14.31 -17.05 24.90
CA ALA A 5 -13.66 -18.17 24.22
C ALA A 5 -12.13 -18.19 24.38
N GLU A 6 -11.66 -17.55 25.46
CA GLU A 6 -10.27 -17.36 25.91
C GLU A 6 -9.84 -15.90 25.76
N ILE A 7 -9.64 -15.25 26.89
CA ILE A 7 -8.99 -13.95 26.98
C ILE A 7 -7.74 -14.13 27.81
N THR A 8 -6.60 -13.68 27.32
CA THR A 8 -5.34 -13.69 28.04
C THR A 8 -4.69 -12.31 28.05
N TRP A 9 -4.01 -11.98 29.14
CA TRP A 9 -3.24 -10.75 29.26
C TRP A 9 -1.89 -11.06 29.92
N GLY A 10 -0.83 -11.10 29.11
CA GLY A 10 0.46 -11.61 29.56
C GLY A 10 0.34 -13.06 30.01
N ALA A 11 0.72 -13.35 31.26
CA ALA A 11 0.60 -14.68 31.85
C ALA A 11 -0.80 -14.98 32.42
N LEU A 12 -1.69 -13.98 32.51
CA LEU A 12 -3.02 -14.15 33.09
C LEU A 12 -4.00 -14.71 32.07
N LYS A 13 -4.68 -15.80 32.43
CA LYS A 13 -5.80 -16.35 31.67
C LYS A 13 -7.11 -16.00 32.37
N PHE A 14 -8.01 -15.30 31.68
CA PHE A 14 -9.32 -15.00 32.20
C PHE A 14 -10.29 -16.12 31.84
N VAL A 15 -10.83 -16.77 32.85
CA VAL A 15 -11.70 -17.94 32.70
C VAL A 15 -13.18 -17.55 32.74
N ASN A 16 -14.03 -18.47 32.30
CA ASN A 16 -15.48 -18.31 32.39
C ASN A 16 -15.92 -18.14 33.86
N PRO A 17 -16.90 -17.26 34.17
CA PRO A 17 -17.45 -17.10 35.52
C PRO A 17 -18.00 -18.39 36.15
N GLU A 18 -18.27 -19.43 35.38
CA GLU A 18 -18.73 -20.74 35.88
C GLU A 18 -17.60 -21.70 36.29
N ALA A 19 -16.34 -21.39 35.99
CA ALA A 19 -15.22 -22.25 36.38
C ALA A 19 -15.05 -22.28 37.91
N ALA A 20 -14.86 -23.47 38.49
CA ALA A 20 -14.57 -23.60 39.92
C ALA A 20 -13.07 -23.32 40.16
N PRO A 21 -12.70 -22.58 41.22
CA PRO A 21 -11.31 -22.38 41.56
C PRO A 21 -10.61 -23.71 41.89
N PRO A 22 -9.31 -23.86 41.58
CA PRO A 22 -8.54 -25.04 41.94
C PRO A 22 -8.51 -25.23 43.46
N ALA A 23 -8.24 -26.45 43.92
CA ALA A 23 -8.21 -26.78 45.35
C ALA A 23 -7.23 -25.92 46.16
N GLU A 24 -6.16 -25.44 45.50
CA GLU A 24 -5.21 -24.46 46.01
C GLU A 24 -5.00 -23.36 44.96
N GLY A 25 -4.96 -22.10 45.39
CA GLY A 25 -4.76 -20.94 44.52
C GLY A 25 -6.02 -20.12 44.22
N TYR A 26 -5.98 -19.35 43.13
CA TYR A 26 -7.04 -18.44 42.69
C TYR A 26 -7.38 -18.61 41.20
N LEU A 27 -8.54 -18.12 40.78
CA LEU A 27 -8.89 -17.90 39.38
C LEU A 27 -9.30 -16.45 39.16
N VAL A 28 -9.00 -15.93 37.96
CA VAL A 28 -9.47 -14.63 37.50
C VAL A 28 -10.55 -14.87 36.45
N HIS A 29 -11.78 -14.48 36.75
CA HIS A 29 -12.91 -14.60 35.83
C HIS A 29 -13.13 -13.28 35.10
N ALA A 30 -13.38 -13.34 33.79
CA ALA A 30 -13.97 -12.23 33.06
C ALA A 30 -15.50 -12.28 33.20
N MET A 31 -16.11 -11.20 33.67
CA MET A 31 -17.54 -11.11 33.93
C MET A 31 -18.28 -10.52 32.71
N ALA A 32 -19.62 -10.68 32.71
CA ALA A 32 -20.49 -10.03 31.72
C ALA A 32 -20.35 -8.49 31.81
N GLY A 33 -20.49 -7.80 30.67
CA GLY A 33 -20.25 -6.36 30.57
C GLY A 33 -18.84 -5.98 30.08
N THR A 34 -17.99 -6.98 29.79
CA THR A 34 -16.71 -6.74 29.12
C THR A 34 -16.94 -6.15 27.73
N GLY A 35 -16.35 -4.98 27.46
CA GLY A 35 -16.47 -4.25 26.21
C GLY A 35 -15.10 -3.91 25.63
N PHE A 36 -14.91 -4.18 24.33
CA PHE A 36 -13.64 -3.86 23.63
C PHE A 36 -13.57 -2.41 23.13
N GLY A 37 -14.59 -1.60 23.41
CA GLY A 37 -14.71 -0.21 22.95
C GLY A 37 -14.68 -0.06 21.43
N ASN A 38 -14.63 1.17 20.94
CA ASN A 38 -14.36 1.51 19.54
C ASN A 38 -13.30 2.62 19.49
N PRO A 39 -12.40 2.61 18.49
CA PRO A 39 -11.50 3.73 18.27
C PRO A 39 -12.31 4.99 17.97
N GLN A 40 -11.85 6.14 18.45
CA GLN A 40 -12.49 7.43 18.19
C GLN A 40 -11.74 8.17 17.09
N PRO A 41 -12.43 8.73 16.08
CA PRO A 41 -11.76 9.49 15.04
C PRO A 41 -11.25 10.84 15.59
N LEU A 42 -10.02 11.20 15.23
CA LEU A 42 -9.46 12.53 15.45
C LEU A 42 -9.82 13.39 14.24
N ILE A 43 -10.76 14.32 14.41
CA ILE A 43 -11.32 15.14 13.33
C ILE A 43 -10.93 16.60 13.59
N ASP A 44 -10.17 17.18 12.65
CA ASP A 44 -10.00 18.63 12.59
C ASP A 44 -11.09 19.24 11.72
N THR A 45 -11.63 20.38 12.14
CA THR A 45 -12.76 21.03 11.48
C THR A 45 -12.33 22.40 10.98
N VAL A 46 -12.06 22.48 9.67
CA VAL A 46 -11.75 23.75 9.01
C VAL A 46 -13.06 24.47 8.70
N LYS A 47 -13.31 25.56 9.42
CA LYS A 47 -14.45 26.44 9.18
C LYS A 47 -14.09 27.44 8.09
N SER A 48 -14.76 27.36 6.95
CA SER A 48 -14.65 28.38 5.91
C SER A 48 -15.43 29.62 6.34
N MET A 49 -14.83 30.81 6.18
CA MET A 49 -15.56 32.08 6.33
C MET A 49 -16.23 32.54 5.02
N LEU A 50 -16.02 31.83 3.91
CA LEU A 50 -16.45 32.25 2.57
C LEU A 50 -17.55 31.36 1.96
N THR A 51 -17.81 30.19 2.55
CA THR A 51 -18.81 29.23 2.08
C THR A 51 -19.54 28.62 3.28
N ASP A 52 -20.85 28.38 3.14
CA ASP A 52 -21.63 27.73 4.18
C ASP A 52 -21.14 26.30 4.42
N GLY A 53 -20.89 25.95 5.68
CA GLY A 53 -20.47 24.61 6.11
C GLY A 53 -19.05 24.54 6.67
N SER A 54 -18.68 23.35 7.14
CA SER A 54 -17.35 23.05 7.66
C SER A 54 -16.76 21.84 6.96
N LEU A 55 -15.48 21.91 6.60
CA LEU A 55 -14.75 20.76 6.09
C LEU A 55 -14.16 20.00 7.29
N ALA A 56 -14.64 18.79 7.53
CA ALA A 56 -14.06 17.88 8.50
C ALA A 56 -12.96 17.05 7.83
N VAL A 57 -11.75 17.10 8.36
CA VAL A 57 -10.61 16.31 7.90
C VAL A 57 -10.26 15.31 8.99
N LEU A 58 -10.29 14.02 8.64
CA LEU A 58 -9.83 12.96 9.53
C LEU A 58 -8.30 13.01 9.61
N GLU A 59 -7.75 13.37 10.77
CA GLU A 59 -6.31 13.38 11.00
C GLU A 59 -5.77 12.00 11.38
N GLY A 60 -6.58 11.24 12.11
CA GLY A 60 -6.20 9.91 12.61
C GLY A 60 -7.26 9.29 13.52
N TRP A 61 -6.82 8.38 14.38
CA TRP A 61 -7.67 7.65 15.32
C TRP A 61 -7.03 7.67 16.70
N ASP A 62 -7.82 7.98 17.71
CA ASP A 62 -7.41 7.91 19.10
C ASP A 62 -7.43 6.46 19.59
N ASN A 63 -6.67 6.22 20.66
CA ASN A 63 -6.62 4.93 21.33
C ASN A 63 -8.02 4.48 21.75
N ARG A 64 -8.24 3.16 21.70
CA ARG A 64 -9.50 2.57 22.17
C ARG A 64 -9.39 2.21 23.63
N GLU A 65 -10.51 2.23 24.34
CA GLU A 65 -10.59 1.77 25.72
C GLU A 65 -11.29 0.40 25.77
N VAL A 66 -10.60 -0.60 26.32
CA VAL A 66 -11.14 -1.92 26.62
C VAL A 66 -11.41 -1.99 28.11
N GLN A 67 -12.64 -2.30 28.49
CA GLN A 67 -13.05 -2.46 29.88
C GLN A 67 -13.39 -3.93 30.15
N VAL A 68 -12.70 -4.53 31.11
CA VAL A 68 -12.92 -5.92 31.52
C VAL A 68 -13.34 -5.92 32.99
N HIS A 69 -14.55 -6.38 33.25
CA HIS A 69 -15.01 -6.62 34.62
C HIS A 69 -14.42 -7.95 35.09
N LEU A 70 -13.67 -7.93 36.18
CA LEU A 70 -12.96 -9.09 36.70
C LEU A 70 -13.53 -9.55 38.04
N ARG A 71 -13.54 -10.85 38.27
CA ARG A 71 -13.75 -11.46 39.59
C ARG A 71 -12.56 -12.36 39.91
N ILE A 72 -11.87 -12.10 41.01
CA ILE A 72 -10.89 -13.04 41.55
C ILE A 72 -11.61 -13.96 42.52
N SER A 73 -11.54 -15.28 42.32
CA SER A 73 -12.16 -16.27 43.22
C SER A 73 -11.11 -17.23 43.78
N ALA A 74 -11.35 -17.73 44.99
CA ALA A 74 -10.52 -18.73 45.65
C ALA A 74 -11.39 -19.69 46.47
N PRO A 75 -10.90 -20.88 46.83
CA PRO A 75 -11.57 -21.74 47.80
C PRO A 75 -11.71 -21.03 49.16
N ARG A 76 -12.84 -21.22 49.84
CA ARG A 76 -13.11 -20.57 51.14
C ARG A 76 -12.01 -20.84 52.18
N ALA A 77 -11.42 -22.03 52.17
CA ALA A 77 -10.37 -22.43 53.11
C ALA A 77 -9.05 -21.65 52.91
N THR A 78 -8.77 -21.16 51.70
CA THR A 78 -7.51 -20.51 51.32
C THR A 78 -7.69 -19.05 50.89
N ALA A 79 -8.93 -18.54 50.89
CA ALA A 79 -9.28 -17.21 50.40
C ALA A 79 -8.45 -16.08 51.01
N GLY A 80 -8.11 -16.18 52.31
CA GLY A 80 -7.33 -15.17 53.03
C GLY A 80 -5.92 -14.95 52.47
N THR A 81 -5.31 -15.96 51.84
CA THR A 81 -3.98 -15.87 51.21
C THR A 81 -4.06 -15.81 49.68
N ALA A 82 -4.97 -16.59 49.08
CA ALA A 82 -5.07 -16.72 47.63
C ALA A 82 -5.66 -15.47 46.94
N LEU A 83 -6.59 -14.75 47.58
CA LEU A 83 -7.17 -13.53 46.96
C LEU A 83 -6.15 -12.38 46.88
N PRO A 84 -5.40 -12.04 47.95
CA PRO A 84 -4.32 -11.06 47.86
C PRO A 84 -3.22 -11.46 46.87
N GLU A 85 -2.91 -12.76 46.76
CA GLU A 85 -1.93 -13.25 45.78
C GLU A 85 -2.41 -13.00 44.35
N GLY A 86 -3.67 -13.33 44.04
CA GLY A 86 -4.24 -13.05 42.72
C GLY A 86 -4.31 -11.56 42.39
N GLU A 87 -4.65 -10.73 43.38
CA GLU A 87 -4.61 -9.27 43.26
C GLU A 87 -3.20 -8.75 42.99
N ALA A 88 -2.19 -9.28 43.69
CA ALA A 88 -0.79 -8.89 43.51
C ALA A 88 -0.28 -9.23 42.10
N VAL A 89 -0.63 -10.41 41.55
CA VAL A 89 -0.26 -10.78 40.18
C VAL A 89 -0.96 -9.89 39.15
N LEU A 90 -2.25 -9.60 39.34
CA LEU A 90 -2.99 -8.69 38.48
C LEU A 90 -2.38 -7.28 38.50
N PHE A 91 -2.07 -6.77 39.69
CA PHE A 91 -1.50 -5.44 39.86
C PHE A 91 -0.05 -5.35 39.34
N ALA A 92 0.75 -6.41 39.47
CA ALA A 92 2.08 -6.48 38.87
C ALA A 92 2.02 -6.33 37.35
N GLN A 93 1.03 -6.96 36.71
CA GLN A 93 0.81 -6.81 35.26
C GLN A 93 0.38 -5.38 34.89
N VAL A 94 -0.43 -4.75 35.73
CA VAL A 94 -0.83 -3.32 35.58
C VAL A 94 0.36 -2.38 35.78
N GLN A 95 1.34 -2.71 36.60
CA GLN A 95 2.51 -1.86 36.87
C GLN A 95 3.69 -2.07 35.90
N ALA A 96 3.70 -3.15 35.12
CA ALA A 96 4.78 -3.46 34.18
C ALA A 96 5.10 -2.29 33.23
N GLU A 97 6.37 -1.95 33.03
CA GLU A 97 6.76 -0.83 32.15
C GLU A 97 6.28 -1.07 30.70
N VAL A 98 6.48 -2.29 30.21
CA VAL A 98 5.96 -2.76 28.93
C VAL A 98 4.73 -3.60 29.19
N LYS A 99 3.57 -3.16 28.69
CA LYS A 99 2.32 -3.90 28.85
C LYS A 99 2.29 -5.07 27.86
N ALA A 100 1.97 -6.26 28.35
CA ALA A 100 1.67 -7.36 27.46
C ALA A 100 0.38 -7.06 26.66
N PRO A 101 0.26 -7.58 25.43
CA PRO A 101 -0.98 -7.44 24.68
C PRO A 101 -2.11 -8.25 25.34
N LEU A 102 -3.34 -7.76 25.15
CA LEU A 102 -4.55 -8.52 25.48
C LEU A 102 -4.93 -9.36 24.26
N VAL A 103 -5.00 -10.68 24.43
CA VAL A 103 -5.38 -11.61 23.37
C VAL A 103 -6.80 -12.10 23.64
N TYR A 104 -7.65 -12.06 22.62
CA TYR A 104 -9.02 -12.53 22.65
C TYR A 104 -9.24 -13.53 21.52
N VAL A 105 -9.61 -14.76 21.87
CA VAL A 105 -10.08 -15.76 20.92
C VAL A 105 -11.61 -15.69 20.89
N PRO A 106 -12.24 -15.31 19.78
CA PRO A 106 -13.69 -15.25 19.69
C PRO A 106 -14.34 -16.63 19.76
N PRO A 107 -15.59 -16.76 20.22
CA PRO A 107 -16.25 -18.05 20.42
C PRO A 107 -16.70 -18.77 19.16
N ALA A 108 -16.68 -18.09 18.01
CA ALA A 108 -16.97 -18.74 16.75
C ALA A 108 -15.70 -19.47 16.25
N GLU A 109 -15.85 -20.74 15.91
CA GLU A 109 -14.74 -21.67 15.57
C GLU A 109 -13.84 -21.15 14.43
N ASP A 110 -14.42 -20.42 13.48
CA ASP A 110 -13.71 -19.85 12.32
C ASP A 110 -13.23 -18.41 12.53
N SER A 111 -13.42 -17.83 13.72
CA SER A 111 -13.01 -16.44 13.98
C SER A 111 -11.53 -16.35 14.38
N PRO A 112 -10.72 -15.50 13.73
CA PRO A 112 -9.31 -15.37 14.05
C PRO A 112 -9.09 -14.74 15.43
N THR A 113 -7.97 -15.11 16.05
CA THR A 113 -7.46 -14.49 17.28
C THR A 113 -7.28 -12.98 17.09
N CYS A 114 -7.82 -12.22 18.04
CA CYS A 114 -7.77 -10.77 18.12
C CYS A 114 -6.74 -10.35 19.16
N VAL A 115 -5.78 -9.51 18.78
CA VAL A 115 -4.74 -8.99 19.68
C VAL A 115 -4.86 -7.48 19.82
N PHE A 116 -4.94 -7.01 21.06
CA PHE A 116 -4.98 -5.58 21.40
C PHE A 116 -3.64 -5.18 22.02
N ASP A 117 -2.93 -4.28 21.36
CA ASP A 117 -1.68 -3.74 21.87
C ASP A 117 -1.99 -2.70 22.97
N VAL A 118 -1.71 -3.08 24.22
CA VAL A 118 -2.01 -2.27 25.41
C VAL A 118 -0.91 -1.22 25.60
N VAL A 119 -1.30 0.04 25.77
CA VAL A 119 -0.38 1.15 26.07
C VAL A 119 -0.44 1.52 27.55
N VAL A 120 -1.65 1.58 28.11
CA VAL A 120 -1.88 1.91 29.52
C VAL A 120 -2.88 0.93 30.11
N ALA A 121 -2.70 0.59 31.39
CA ALA A 121 -3.63 -0.23 32.15
C ALA A 121 -3.94 0.45 33.48
N ARG A 122 -5.19 0.38 33.90
CA ARG A 122 -5.68 0.86 35.19
C ARG A 122 -6.57 -0.21 35.82
N LEU A 123 -6.39 -0.41 37.12
CA LEU A 123 -7.20 -1.34 37.91
C LEU A 123 -7.88 -0.56 39.01
N ASP A 124 -9.21 -0.59 39.01
CA ASP A 124 -10.03 -0.03 40.07
C ASP A 124 -10.76 -1.18 40.78
N ARG A 125 -10.79 -1.16 42.12
CA ARG A 125 -11.67 -2.06 42.88
C ARG A 125 -13.10 -1.59 42.68
N ASP A 126 -14.00 -2.50 42.31
CA ASP A 126 -15.42 -2.14 42.19
C ASP A 126 -15.99 -1.99 43.60
N THR A 127 -16.21 -0.75 44.03
CA THR A 127 -16.76 -0.41 45.35
C THR A 127 -18.23 -0.03 45.28
N SER A 128 -18.96 -0.38 44.21
CA SER A 128 -20.40 -0.10 44.15
C SER A 128 -21.14 -0.70 45.36
N ASP A 129 -22.16 0.01 45.85
CA ASP A 129 -22.71 -0.07 47.22
C ASP A 129 -23.20 -1.46 47.71
N SER A 130 -23.27 -2.48 46.84
CA SER A 130 -23.74 -3.82 47.16
C SER A 130 -22.66 -4.90 47.33
N TRP A 131 -21.41 -4.66 46.93
CA TRP A 131 -20.40 -5.73 46.82
C TRP A 131 -19.56 -5.94 48.09
N ASP A 132 -19.37 -4.88 48.89
CA ASP A 132 -18.65 -4.93 50.18
C ASP A 132 -19.40 -5.82 51.20
N ILE A 133 -20.73 -5.95 51.04
CA ILE A 133 -21.58 -6.84 51.85
C ILE A 133 -21.25 -8.32 51.60
N GLU A 134 -20.85 -8.71 50.38
CA GLU A 134 -20.57 -10.11 50.06
C GLU A 134 -19.18 -10.55 50.57
N GLU A 135 -18.17 -9.67 50.54
CA GLU A 135 -16.88 -9.91 51.19
C GLU A 135 -17.05 -9.94 52.72
N GLN A 136 -17.88 -9.03 53.29
CA GLN A 136 -18.27 -9.06 54.70
C GLN A 136 -19.08 -10.32 55.08
N ALA A 137 -19.87 -10.87 54.16
CA ALA A 137 -20.59 -12.14 54.33
C ALA A 137 -19.68 -13.38 54.22
N GLY A 138 -18.36 -13.19 54.07
CA GLY A 138 -17.37 -14.27 54.02
C GLY A 138 -17.36 -15.04 52.69
N ARG A 139 -17.81 -14.43 51.60
CA ARG A 139 -17.69 -14.99 50.26
C ARG A 139 -16.23 -14.88 49.79
N ALA A 140 -15.73 -15.91 49.11
CA ALA A 140 -14.33 -16.05 48.73
C ALA A 140 -13.99 -15.45 47.35
N TYR A 141 -14.37 -14.19 47.12
CA TYR A 141 -14.08 -13.48 45.88
C TYR A 141 -13.99 -11.95 46.03
N ARG A 142 -13.34 -11.28 45.06
CA ARG A 142 -13.23 -9.82 44.92
C ARG A 142 -13.50 -9.38 43.48
N TYR A 143 -14.06 -8.18 43.31
CA TYR A 143 -14.38 -7.62 41.99
C TYR A 143 -13.53 -6.40 41.65
N TYR A 144 -13.16 -6.30 40.38
CA TYR A 144 -12.35 -5.23 39.84
C TYR A 144 -12.85 -4.80 38.47
N LEU A 145 -12.61 -3.54 38.13
CA LEU A 145 -12.68 -3.04 36.77
C LEU A 145 -11.25 -2.85 36.25
N LEU A 146 -10.89 -3.60 35.21
CA LEU A 146 -9.65 -3.42 34.48
C LEU A 146 -9.93 -2.59 33.23
N THR A 147 -9.36 -1.38 33.17
CA THR A 147 -9.43 -0.50 32.01
C THR A 147 -8.09 -0.51 31.30
N LEU A 148 -8.09 -0.92 30.04
CA LEU A 148 -6.92 -0.97 29.17
C LEU A 148 -7.07 0.05 28.05
N THR A 149 -6.15 0.99 27.95
CA THR A 149 -6.03 1.86 26.79
C THR A 149 -5.14 1.17 25.78
N CYS A 150 -5.71 0.79 24.65
CA CYS A 150 -5.03 0.05 23.59
C CYS A 150 -4.87 0.92 22.34
N LEU A 151 -3.94 0.54 21.46
CA LEU A 151 -3.89 1.12 20.12
C LEU A 151 -5.27 1.01 19.43
N PRO A 152 -5.61 1.92 18.49
CA PRO A 152 -6.99 2.09 17.99
C PRO A 152 -7.58 0.81 17.39
N PHE A 153 -6.76 0.03 16.70
CA PHE A 153 -7.20 -1.11 15.90
C PHE A 153 -6.68 -2.43 16.47
N VAL A 154 -7.55 -3.44 16.44
CA VAL A 154 -7.17 -4.81 16.78
C VAL A 154 -6.28 -5.37 15.69
N ARG A 155 -5.31 -6.22 16.04
CA ARG A 155 -4.43 -6.86 15.06
C ARG A 155 -4.50 -8.38 15.13
N GLY A 156 -4.03 -9.03 14.07
CA GLY A 156 -3.78 -10.47 14.06
C GLY A 156 -2.59 -10.84 14.95
N GLU A 157 -2.55 -12.11 15.35
CA GLU A 157 -1.45 -12.66 16.15
C GLU A 157 -0.14 -12.76 15.36
N GLN A 158 -0.24 -13.16 14.09
CA GLN A 158 0.91 -13.38 13.20
C GLN A 158 1.13 -12.18 12.28
N THR A 159 2.38 -11.95 11.91
CA THR A 159 2.70 -11.00 10.84
C THR A 159 2.38 -11.62 9.47
N VAL A 160 1.92 -10.76 8.57
CA VAL A 160 1.75 -11.05 7.15
C VAL A 160 2.97 -10.50 6.43
N VAL A 161 3.64 -11.37 5.67
CA VAL A 161 4.76 -10.97 4.81
C VAL A 161 4.29 -11.01 3.37
N VAL A 162 4.32 -9.86 2.71
CA VAL A 162 4.19 -9.78 1.25
C VAL A 162 5.59 -9.96 0.66
N PRO A 163 5.89 -11.13 0.06
CA PRO A 163 7.26 -11.49 -0.30
C PRO A 163 7.81 -10.59 -1.40
N ALA A 164 9.14 -10.52 -1.45
CA ALA A 164 9.88 -9.95 -2.56
C ALA A 164 9.53 -10.61 -3.90
N LEU A 165 9.62 -9.82 -4.98
CA LEU A 165 9.38 -10.32 -6.33
C LEU A 165 10.59 -11.12 -6.83
N PRO A 166 10.39 -12.24 -7.56
CA PRO A 166 11.49 -13.02 -8.10
C PRO A 166 12.50 -12.17 -8.89
N VAL A 167 13.80 -12.40 -8.64
CA VAL A 167 14.86 -11.79 -9.43
C VAL A 167 14.79 -12.31 -10.87
N PRO A 168 14.84 -11.44 -11.89
CA PRO A 168 14.92 -11.88 -13.27
C PRO A 168 16.17 -12.75 -13.50
N PRO A 169 16.09 -13.84 -14.30
CA PRO A 169 17.25 -14.70 -14.55
C PRO A 169 18.44 -13.96 -15.20
N ASN A 170 18.16 -12.86 -15.92
CA ASN A 170 19.18 -12.02 -16.55
C ASN A 170 18.99 -10.53 -16.18
N PRO A 171 19.43 -10.09 -14.99
CA PRO A 171 19.18 -8.73 -14.50
C PRO A 171 19.79 -7.62 -15.37
N GLY A 172 20.90 -7.90 -16.06
CA GLY A 172 21.58 -6.96 -16.96
C GLY A 172 21.12 -7.02 -18.42
N GLY A 173 20.29 -7.99 -18.79
CA GLY A 173 19.82 -8.18 -20.17
C GLY A 173 18.69 -7.25 -20.57
N ALA A 174 18.22 -7.35 -21.82
CA ALA A 174 16.94 -6.77 -22.23
C ALA A 174 15.76 -7.48 -21.54
N ALA A 175 14.59 -6.87 -21.48
CA ALA A 175 13.38 -7.56 -21.00
C ALA A 175 13.04 -8.67 -21.97
N VAL A 176 12.71 -9.84 -21.46
CA VAL A 176 12.10 -10.89 -22.25
C VAL A 176 10.60 -10.68 -22.20
N PHE A 177 9.99 -10.50 -23.37
CA PHE A 177 8.55 -10.37 -23.52
C PHE A 177 8.11 -11.29 -24.64
N VAL A 178 7.35 -12.34 -24.29
CA VAL A 178 6.92 -13.38 -25.22
C VAL A 178 5.40 -13.40 -25.23
N ASN A 179 4.81 -13.00 -26.36
CA ASN A 179 3.36 -13.07 -26.54
C ASN A 179 2.91 -14.53 -26.49
N LEU A 180 1.97 -14.80 -25.60
CA LEU A 180 1.28 -16.08 -25.48
C LEU A 180 0.01 -16.08 -26.33
N ASP A 181 -0.61 -14.90 -26.48
CA ASP A 181 -1.81 -14.67 -27.28
C ASP A 181 -1.85 -13.18 -27.70
N THR A 182 -1.75 -12.91 -29.00
CA THR A 182 -1.83 -11.54 -29.55
C THR A 182 -3.26 -10.99 -29.57
N CYS A 183 -4.26 -11.79 -29.20
CA CYS A 183 -5.66 -11.38 -29.08
C CYS A 183 -6.26 -10.82 -30.40
N ASP A 184 -5.65 -11.15 -31.54
CA ASP A 184 -6.11 -10.79 -32.88
C ASP A 184 -7.15 -11.79 -33.46
N SER A 185 -7.52 -12.79 -32.66
CA SER A 185 -8.51 -13.82 -32.97
C SER A 185 -9.34 -14.16 -31.73
N THR A 186 -10.60 -14.53 -31.93
CA THR A 186 -11.49 -14.99 -30.85
C THR A 186 -11.29 -16.47 -30.51
N THR A 187 -10.36 -17.16 -31.17
CA THR A 187 -10.08 -18.57 -30.91
C THR A 187 -9.70 -18.77 -29.44
N ASN A 188 -10.35 -19.73 -28.78
CA ASN A 188 -10.19 -20.03 -27.34
C ASN A 188 -10.69 -18.95 -26.36
N TRP A 189 -11.29 -17.87 -26.85
CA TRP A 189 -11.89 -16.83 -26.03
C TRP A 189 -13.39 -17.02 -25.91
N ALA A 190 -13.91 -16.86 -24.69
CA ALA A 190 -15.32 -16.83 -24.39
C ALA A 190 -15.63 -15.62 -23.48
N ALA A 191 -16.79 -15.02 -23.65
CA ALA A 191 -17.28 -13.96 -22.77
C ALA A 191 -18.44 -14.47 -21.93
N SER A 192 -18.49 -14.01 -20.69
CA SER A 192 -19.63 -14.14 -19.80
C SER A 192 -19.92 -12.78 -19.17
N TYR A 193 -21.14 -12.60 -18.66
CA TYR A 193 -21.48 -11.41 -17.90
C TYR A 193 -22.24 -11.79 -16.63
N VAL A 194 -22.16 -10.92 -15.64
CA VAL A 194 -22.89 -11.01 -14.38
C VAL A 194 -23.65 -9.70 -14.18
N GLY A 195 -24.97 -9.69 -14.33
CA GLY A 195 -25.79 -8.48 -14.21
C GLY A 195 -27.30 -8.77 -14.21
N GLY A 196 -28.10 -7.84 -13.66
CA GLY A 196 -29.56 -7.94 -13.61
C GLY A 196 -30.23 -7.97 -14.99
N SER A 197 -31.52 -8.28 -15.02
CA SER A 197 -32.33 -8.29 -16.27
C SER A 197 -32.20 -6.98 -17.06
N GLY A 198 -31.99 -7.04 -18.37
CA GLY A 198 -31.96 -5.85 -19.25
C GLY A 198 -30.66 -5.63 -20.03
N PHE A 199 -29.76 -6.60 -20.06
CA PHE A 199 -28.55 -6.56 -20.88
C PHE A 199 -28.54 -7.71 -21.90
N ALA A 200 -28.05 -7.42 -23.11
CA ALA A 200 -27.69 -8.41 -24.10
C ALA A 200 -26.16 -8.44 -24.24
N LEU A 201 -25.56 -9.61 -24.05
CA LEU A 201 -24.14 -9.81 -24.32
C LEU A 201 -23.93 -9.95 -25.83
N THR A 202 -23.06 -9.11 -26.38
CA THR A 202 -22.52 -9.33 -27.71
C THR A 202 -21.42 -10.39 -27.60
N PRO A 203 -21.40 -11.42 -28.47
CA PRO A 203 -20.32 -12.40 -28.51
C PRO A 203 -18.95 -11.72 -28.62
N VAL A 204 -17.94 -12.43 -28.14
CA VAL A 204 -16.53 -12.02 -28.29
C VAL A 204 -16.24 -11.73 -29.77
N ALA A 205 -15.67 -10.56 -30.05
CA ALA A 205 -15.27 -10.15 -31.39
C ALA A 205 -13.88 -9.51 -31.37
N VAL A 206 -13.19 -9.52 -32.51
CA VAL A 206 -11.93 -8.78 -32.67
C VAL A 206 -12.26 -7.32 -32.99
N ASN A 207 -11.71 -6.40 -32.22
CA ASN A 207 -11.78 -4.97 -32.46
C ASN A 207 -10.37 -4.38 -32.45
N SER A 208 -9.93 -3.84 -33.59
CA SER A 208 -8.64 -3.14 -33.72
C SER A 208 -7.44 -3.96 -33.21
N GLY A 209 -7.46 -5.28 -33.44
CA GLY A 209 -6.39 -6.21 -33.02
C GLY A 209 -6.48 -6.69 -31.57
N ALA A 210 -7.62 -6.50 -30.91
CA ALA A 210 -7.87 -6.97 -29.55
C ALA A 210 -9.18 -7.76 -29.46
N VAL A 211 -9.24 -8.70 -28.53
CA VAL A 211 -10.47 -9.40 -28.20
C VAL A 211 -11.34 -8.48 -27.35
N ARG A 212 -12.62 -8.35 -27.71
CA ARG A 212 -13.57 -7.47 -27.03
C ARG A 212 -14.91 -8.15 -26.79
N ALA A 213 -15.39 -8.04 -25.56
CA ALA A 213 -16.73 -8.37 -25.13
C ALA A 213 -17.51 -7.08 -24.81
N LYS A 214 -18.79 -7.05 -25.18
CA LYS A 214 -19.64 -5.87 -25.05
C LYS A 214 -21.00 -6.22 -24.46
N ALA A 215 -21.42 -5.50 -23.43
CA ALA A 215 -22.77 -5.55 -22.88
C ALA A 215 -23.57 -4.32 -23.37
N VAL A 216 -24.70 -4.59 -24.03
CA VAL A 216 -25.61 -3.58 -24.59
C VAL A 216 -26.88 -3.56 -23.76
N VAL A 217 -27.39 -2.36 -23.43
CA VAL A 217 -28.66 -2.21 -22.70
C VAL A 217 -29.83 -2.49 -23.64
N SER A 218 -30.67 -3.46 -23.29
CA SER A 218 -31.88 -3.80 -24.03
C SER A 218 -33.10 -3.10 -23.43
N GLY A 219 -33.31 -1.84 -23.81
CA GLY A 219 -34.64 -1.20 -23.77
C GLY A 219 -35.18 -0.71 -22.42
N GLY A 220 -34.33 -0.41 -21.43
CA GLY A 220 -34.76 0.22 -20.17
C GLY A 220 -33.60 0.82 -19.38
N SER A 221 -33.90 1.69 -18.40
CA SER A 221 -32.88 2.23 -17.49
C SER A 221 -32.36 1.11 -16.59
N ALA A 222 -31.16 0.60 -16.85
CA ALA A 222 -30.48 -0.28 -15.90
C ALA A 222 -29.99 0.54 -14.70
N THR A 223 -30.17 0.01 -13.49
CA THR A 223 -29.67 0.62 -12.25
C THR A 223 -28.29 0.10 -11.83
N GLU A 224 -27.72 -0.82 -12.61
CA GLU A 224 -26.51 -1.57 -12.26
C GLU A 224 -25.60 -1.74 -13.48
N TYR A 225 -24.28 -1.69 -13.25
CA TYR A 225 -23.30 -1.97 -14.29
C TYR A 225 -23.11 -3.50 -14.43
N PRO A 226 -23.19 -4.08 -15.64
CA PRO A 226 -22.92 -5.49 -15.82
C PRO A 226 -21.42 -5.74 -15.61
N GLY A 227 -21.08 -6.77 -14.84
CA GLY A 227 -19.72 -7.30 -14.83
C GLY A 227 -19.47 -8.05 -16.14
N ILE A 228 -18.37 -7.76 -16.84
CA ILE A 228 -17.98 -8.43 -18.08
C ILE A 228 -16.73 -9.24 -17.80
N THR A 229 -16.74 -10.52 -18.16
CA THR A 229 -15.58 -11.42 -18.01
C THR A 229 -15.22 -12.04 -19.35
N GLU A 230 -13.98 -11.83 -19.78
CA GLU A 230 -13.38 -12.54 -20.92
C GLU A 230 -12.47 -13.64 -20.41
N THR A 231 -12.67 -14.87 -20.89
CA THR A 231 -11.91 -16.05 -20.50
C THR A 231 -11.21 -16.65 -21.71
N ARG A 232 -9.90 -16.74 -21.63
CA ARG A 232 -9.07 -17.47 -22.58
C ARG A 232 -8.76 -18.87 -22.06
N THR A 233 -8.96 -19.86 -22.91
CA THR A 233 -8.73 -21.28 -22.61
C THR A 233 -7.52 -21.83 -23.40
N GLY A 234 -6.99 -22.97 -22.96
CA GLY A 234 -5.88 -23.67 -23.60
C GLY A 234 -4.57 -23.52 -22.82
N ALA A 235 -3.73 -24.55 -22.87
CA ALA A 235 -2.48 -24.60 -22.10
C ALA A 235 -1.51 -23.48 -22.51
N LEU A 236 -0.98 -22.76 -21.52
CA LEU A 236 0.07 -21.76 -21.67
C LEU A 236 1.24 -22.05 -20.73
N SER A 237 2.45 -21.99 -21.30
CA SER A 237 3.68 -22.22 -20.54
C SER A 237 4.31 -20.92 -20.08
N MET A 238 4.66 -20.85 -18.80
CA MET A 238 5.42 -19.75 -18.18
C MET A 238 6.92 -20.06 -18.06
N SER A 239 7.42 -21.07 -18.78
CA SER A 239 8.84 -21.46 -18.69
C SER A 239 9.79 -20.28 -18.90
N GLY A 240 10.70 -20.10 -17.93
CA GLY A 240 11.72 -19.04 -17.93
C GLY A 240 11.22 -17.63 -17.55
N ASN A 241 9.93 -17.43 -17.27
CA ASN A 241 9.35 -16.10 -17.03
C ASN A 241 8.37 -16.13 -15.83
N PRO A 242 8.69 -15.47 -14.70
CA PRO A 242 7.84 -15.48 -13.51
C PRO A 242 6.52 -14.69 -13.63
N TYR A 243 6.37 -13.81 -14.63
CA TYR A 243 5.25 -12.87 -14.68
C TYR A 243 4.38 -13.05 -15.92
N LEU A 244 3.06 -13.06 -15.71
CA LEU A 244 2.05 -12.93 -16.75
C LEU A 244 1.69 -11.45 -16.89
N ALA A 245 1.79 -10.91 -18.10
CA ALA A 245 1.41 -9.56 -18.47
C ALA A 245 0.16 -9.60 -19.36
N ILE A 246 -0.86 -8.81 -19.00
CA ILE A 246 -2.13 -8.75 -19.72
C ILE A 246 -2.46 -7.30 -20.04
N ASP A 247 -2.60 -6.99 -21.33
CA ASP A 247 -2.95 -5.65 -21.80
C ASP A 247 -4.46 -5.54 -21.91
N VAL A 248 -5.07 -4.69 -21.08
CA VAL A 248 -6.52 -4.58 -20.95
C VAL A 248 -6.99 -3.14 -21.08
N ARG A 249 -8.21 -2.96 -21.58
CA ARG A 249 -8.88 -1.66 -21.66
C ARG A 249 -10.37 -1.83 -21.36
N THR A 250 -10.96 -0.85 -20.68
CA THR A 250 -12.40 -0.85 -20.39
C THR A 250 -13.06 0.43 -20.89
N SER A 251 -14.37 0.37 -21.14
CA SER A 251 -15.17 1.50 -21.60
C SER A 251 -15.28 2.67 -20.61
N HIS A 252 -14.85 2.52 -19.36
CA HIS A 252 -15.04 3.53 -18.32
C HIS A 252 -13.70 3.90 -17.66
N PRO A 253 -12.99 4.89 -18.20
CA PRO A 253 -11.69 5.29 -17.65
C PRO A 253 -11.80 6.04 -16.33
N SER A 254 -12.96 6.61 -15.98
CA SER A 254 -13.15 7.46 -14.80
C SER A 254 -13.25 6.70 -13.48
N VAL A 255 -13.51 5.39 -13.52
CA VAL A 255 -13.41 4.53 -12.34
C VAL A 255 -12.37 3.48 -12.68
N TYR A 256 -11.11 3.77 -12.35
CA TYR A 256 -9.97 2.85 -12.49
C TYR A 256 -10.13 1.66 -11.55
N VAL A 257 -11.14 0.81 -11.77
CA VAL A 257 -11.18 -0.51 -11.17
C VAL A 257 -10.25 -1.36 -12.00
N VAL A 258 -9.08 -1.67 -11.43
CA VAL A 258 -8.16 -2.66 -12.01
C VAL A 258 -8.96 -3.96 -12.20
N PRO A 259 -9.10 -4.46 -13.45
CA PRO A 259 -9.80 -5.72 -13.70
C PRO A 259 -9.26 -6.85 -12.83
N THR A 260 -10.16 -7.69 -12.32
CA THR A 260 -9.81 -8.89 -11.59
C THR A 260 -9.24 -9.92 -12.56
N ILE A 261 -8.04 -10.41 -12.27
CA ILE A 261 -7.40 -11.49 -13.03
C ILE A 261 -7.60 -12.79 -12.30
N THR A 262 -8.14 -13.79 -12.97
CA THR A 262 -8.28 -15.16 -12.44
C THR A 262 -7.49 -16.11 -13.31
N VAL A 263 -6.65 -16.94 -12.70
CA VAL A 263 -5.87 -17.97 -13.41
C VAL A 263 -6.26 -19.33 -12.84
N ASP A 264 -6.73 -20.23 -13.69
CA ASP A 264 -7.24 -21.56 -13.30
C ASP A 264 -8.24 -21.50 -12.12
N GLY A 265 -9.17 -20.54 -12.20
CA GLY A 265 -10.20 -20.32 -11.18
C GLY A 265 -9.73 -19.60 -9.91
N VAL A 266 -8.44 -19.29 -9.78
CA VAL A 266 -7.87 -18.59 -8.61
C VAL A 266 -7.66 -17.11 -8.92
N VAL A 267 -8.27 -16.23 -8.12
CA VAL A 267 -8.05 -14.78 -8.21
C VAL A 267 -6.59 -14.46 -7.89
N LYS A 268 -5.96 -13.66 -8.76
CA LYS A 268 -4.58 -13.22 -8.61
C LYS A 268 -4.53 -11.74 -8.27
N THR A 269 -3.79 -11.43 -7.22
CA THR A 269 -3.45 -10.06 -6.86
C THR A 269 -2.49 -9.48 -7.90
N PRO A 270 -2.77 -8.29 -8.47
CA PRO A 270 -1.81 -7.57 -9.29
C PRO A 270 -0.51 -7.32 -8.55
N ILE A 271 0.60 -7.66 -9.20
CA ILE A 271 1.97 -7.35 -8.77
C ILE A 271 2.40 -5.98 -9.27
N ALA A 272 1.86 -5.55 -10.40
CA ALA A 272 2.05 -4.20 -10.92
C ALA A 272 0.97 -3.88 -11.95
N VAL A 273 0.72 -2.58 -12.15
CA VAL A 273 -0.23 -2.05 -13.12
C VAL A 273 0.44 -0.90 -13.89
N ASP A 274 0.44 -0.97 -15.22
CA ASP A 274 1.19 -0.07 -16.10
C ASP A 274 0.30 0.55 -17.18
N PRO A 275 0.17 1.88 -17.27
CA PRO A 275 -0.40 2.50 -18.46
C PRO A 275 0.60 2.39 -19.63
N ILE A 276 0.20 1.76 -20.74
CA ILE A 276 1.09 1.49 -21.90
C ILE A 276 0.71 2.26 -23.18
N GLY A 277 -0.24 3.19 -23.10
CA GLY A 277 -0.71 4.03 -24.22
C GLY A 277 -2.02 3.52 -24.85
N GLY A 278 -2.67 4.36 -25.67
CA GLY A 278 -3.94 4.00 -26.34
C GLY A 278 -5.13 3.70 -25.42
N GLY A 279 -5.03 4.12 -24.15
CA GLY A 279 -5.98 3.76 -23.08
C GLY A 279 -5.81 2.35 -22.53
N LEU A 280 -4.78 1.60 -22.95
CA LEU A 280 -4.47 0.27 -22.41
C LEU A 280 -3.71 0.38 -21.10
N THR A 281 -4.04 -0.56 -20.21
CA THR A 281 -3.37 -0.82 -18.96
C THR A 281 -2.83 -2.24 -18.99
N ARG A 282 -1.54 -2.42 -18.77
CA ARG A 282 -0.89 -3.71 -18.58
C ARG A 282 -0.94 -4.11 -17.12
N ILE A 283 -1.46 -5.28 -16.83
CA ILE A 283 -1.52 -5.87 -15.48
C ILE A 283 -0.52 -7.01 -15.41
N TYR A 284 0.30 -7.02 -14.37
CA TYR A 284 1.26 -8.07 -14.09
C TYR A 284 0.77 -8.92 -12.91
N VAL A 285 0.79 -10.25 -13.06
CA VAL A 285 0.53 -11.20 -11.97
C VAL A 285 1.60 -12.30 -11.96
N ALA A 286 1.92 -12.84 -10.80
CA ALA A 286 2.74 -14.05 -10.72
C ALA A 286 1.88 -15.26 -11.07
N SER A 287 2.39 -16.12 -11.94
CA SER A 287 1.70 -17.33 -12.34
C SER A 287 2.66 -18.46 -12.70
N GLY A 288 2.24 -19.69 -12.40
CA GLY A 288 2.82 -20.89 -13.01
C GLY A 288 2.20 -21.14 -14.38
N ASN A 289 2.50 -22.31 -14.98
CA ASN A 289 1.78 -22.77 -16.17
C ASN A 289 0.28 -22.83 -15.86
N PHE A 290 -0.55 -22.48 -16.84
CA PHE A 290 -2.00 -22.41 -16.63
C PHE A 290 -2.78 -22.86 -17.86
N THR A 291 -4.04 -23.19 -17.67
CA THR A 291 -4.96 -23.60 -18.74
C THR A 291 -6.03 -22.59 -19.06
N THR A 292 -6.30 -21.69 -18.11
CA THR A 292 -7.31 -20.65 -18.24
C THR A 292 -6.82 -19.35 -17.62
N VAL A 293 -7.09 -18.24 -18.30
CA VAL A 293 -6.98 -16.89 -17.74
C VAL A 293 -8.27 -16.15 -18.02
N ALA A 294 -8.85 -15.56 -16.98
CA ALA A 294 -10.03 -14.73 -17.09
C ALA A 294 -9.74 -13.30 -16.60
N VAL A 295 -10.19 -12.33 -17.37
CA VAL A 295 -10.14 -10.91 -17.05
C VAL A 295 -11.57 -10.46 -16.79
N SER A 296 -11.84 -9.91 -15.62
CA SER A 296 -13.19 -9.46 -15.23
C SER A 296 -13.20 -7.98 -14.87
N ALA A 297 -14.03 -7.21 -15.56
CA ALA A 297 -14.37 -5.85 -15.15
C ALA A 297 -15.55 -5.92 -14.16
N LEU A 298 -15.33 -5.44 -12.93
CA LEU A 298 -16.29 -5.54 -11.84
C LEU A 298 -17.59 -4.77 -12.12
N ARG A 299 -18.68 -5.32 -11.58
CA ARG A 299 -19.97 -4.64 -11.45
C ARG A 299 -19.83 -3.50 -10.44
N VAL A 300 -20.09 -2.28 -10.89
CA VAL A 300 -20.28 -1.12 -10.00
C VAL A 300 -21.76 -1.01 -9.66
N THR A 301 -22.07 -0.75 -8.40
CA THR A 301 -23.44 -0.47 -7.94
C THR A 301 -23.52 1.01 -7.62
N GLY A 302 -24.27 1.79 -8.41
CA GLY A 302 -24.52 3.21 -8.11
C GLY A 302 -24.42 4.14 -9.32
N GLY A 303 -25.56 4.74 -9.67
CA GLY A 303 -25.69 5.83 -10.66
C GLY A 303 -26.68 5.51 -11.77
N PRO A 304 -27.55 6.45 -12.18
CA PRO A 304 -28.42 6.27 -13.34
C PRO A 304 -27.58 6.13 -14.61
N PHE A 305 -27.93 5.13 -15.42
CA PHE A 305 -27.25 4.81 -16.66
C PHE A 305 -27.61 5.82 -17.77
N ASP A 306 -26.61 6.29 -18.52
CA ASP A 306 -26.76 7.23 -19.65
C ASP A 306 -27.07 6.53 -21.00
N GLY A 307 -27.19 5.21 -21.00
CA GLY A 307 -27.42 4.41 -22.21
C GLY A 307 -26.14 3.98 -22.94
N SER A 308 -24.94 4.28 -22.41
CA SER A 308 -23.68 3.98 -23.10
C SER A 308 -23.23 2.52 -22.97
N ASP A 309 -22.89 1.92 -24.11
CA ASP A 309 -22.37 0.56 -24.21
C ASP A 309 -21.16 0.31 -23.31
N ARG A 310 -21.11 -0.88 -22.67
CA ARG A 310 -19.98 -1.28 -21.83
C ARG A 310 -19.18 -2.36 -22.51
N TRP A 311 -17.86 -2.24 -22.43
CA TRP A 311 -16.96 -3.21 -23.01
C TRP A 311 -15.71 -3.41 -22.16
N LEU A 312 -15.23 -4.64 -22.19
CA LEU A 312 -13.89 -5.05 -21.79
C LEU A 312 -13.16 -5.43 -23.06
N GLU A 313 -11.87 -5.13 -23.11
CA GLU A 313 -11.02 -5.49 -24.23
C GLU A 313 -9.68 -6.00 -23.69
N VAL A 314 -9.23 -7.13 -24.23
CA VAL A 314 -7.91 -7.72 -23.97
C VAL A 314 -7.12 -7.69 -25.27
N ALA A 315 -6.02 -6.95 -25.27
CA ALA A 315 -5.20 -6.70 -26.46
C ALA A 315 -3.98 -7.61 -26.55
N ASN A 316 -3.51 -8.15 -25.43
CA ASN A 316 -2.35 -9.04 -25.42
C ASN A 316 -2.29 -9.85 -24.12
N VAL A 317 -1.88 -11.11 -24.23
CA VAL A 317 -1.49 -11.95 -23.10
C VAL A 317 -0.06 -12.40 -23.36
N ALA A 318 0.87 -12.07 -22.47
CA ALA A 318 2.28 -12.34 -22.64
C ALA A 318 2.92 -12.83 -21.35
N ARG A 319 4.04 -13.57 -21.46
CA ARG A 319 4.92 -13.84 -20.33
C ARG A 319 6.14 -12.94 -20.39
N THR A 320 6.65 -12.59 -19.21
CA THR A 320 7.82 -11.74 -19.07
C THR A 320 8.62 -12.02 -17.82
N ASP A 321 9.91 -11.69 -17.87
CA ASP A 321 10.86 -11.83 -16.77
C ASP A 321 11.04 -10.56 -15.96
N THR A 322 10.42 -9.45 -16.38
CA THR A 322 10.54 -8.15 -15.74
C THR A 322 9.18 -7.47 -15.61
N ILE A 323 9.10 -6.53 -14.67
CA ILE A 323 7.90 -5.72 -14.43
C ILE A 323 8.21 -4.29 -14.81
N GLY A 324 7.21 -3.59 -15.34
CA GLY A 324 7.39 -2.22 -15.80
C GLY A 324 7.83 -2.11 -17.24
N ASP A 325 7.84 -0.86 -17.70
CA ASP A 325 8.40 -0.50 -18.99
C ASP A 325 9.94 -0.48 -18.92
N LYS A 326 10.57 -1.66 -19.01
CA LYS A 326 12.02 -1.77 -19.15
C LYS A 326 12.54 -1.17 -20.46
N VAL A 327 11.66 -0.82 -21.42
CA VAL A 327 12.09 -0.21 -22.69
C VAL A 327 12.87 1.09 -22.43
N ASN A 328 12.63 1.76 -21.29
CA ASN A 328 13.26 3.03 -20.93
C ASN A 328 13.86 3.03 -19.50
N SER A 329 14.20 1.87 -18.93
CA SER A 329 14.60 1.74 -17.53
C SER A 329 15.54 0.57 -17.29
N THR A 330 16.44 0.66 -16.30
CA THR A 330 17.13 -0.53 -15.77
C THR A 330 16.37 -1.12 -14.58
N LEU A 331 16.80 -2.28 -14.08
CA LEU A 331 16.25 -2.91 -12.86
C LEU A 331 16.65 -2.19 -11.56
N ARG A 332 17.43 -1.11 -11.66
CA ARG A 332 17.78 -0.24 -10.53
C ARG A 332 16.58 0.51 -9.95
N GLN A 333 15.50 0.59 -10.69
CA GLN A 333 14.24 1.12 -10.20
C GLN A 333 13.13 0.10 -10.43
N GLN A 334 12.30 -0.12 -9.41
CA GLN A 334 11.24 -1.10 -9.45
C GLN A 334 9.95 -0.47 -8.93
N SER A 335 8.87 -0.64 -9.70
CA SER A 335 7.51 -0.33 -9.25
C SER A 335 6.77 -1.65 -9.09
N ARG A 336 6.20 -1.88 -7.90
CA ARG A 336 5.33 -3.01 -7.62
C ARG A 336 4.14 -2.56 -6.80
N THR A 337 3.17 -3.46 -6.70
CA THR A 337 2.08 -3.36 -5.76
C THR A 337 2.19 -4.43 -4.67
N ALA A 338 1.60 -4.12 -3.53
CA ALA A 338 1.44 -5.02 -2.40
C ALA A 338 0.05 -4.83 -1.82
N THR A 339 -0.59 -5.93 -1.42
CA THR A 339 -1.89 -5.86 -0.75
C THR A 339 -1.66 -5.85 0.75
N VAL A 340 -2.13 -4.80 1.40
CA VAL A 340 -2.24 -4.71 2.85
C VAL A 340 -3.61 -5.28 3.20
N SER A 341 -3.66 -6.40 3.91
CA SER A 341 -4.92 -7.00 4.35
C SER A 341 -5.49 -6.28 5.58
N GLY A 342 -6.75 -6.56 5.90
CA GLY A 342 -7.45 -5.98 7.03
C GLY A 342 -8.52 -4.97 6.64
N SER A 343 -9.08 -4.29 7.64
CA SER A 343 -10.12 -3.27 7.49
C SER A 343 -9.72 -1.92 8.09
N ALA A 344 -8.53 -1.81 8.68
CA ALA A 344 -8.01 -0.58 9.26
C ALA A 344 -6.54 -0.34 8.88
N PRO A 345 -6.07 0.93 8.90
CA PRO A 345 -4.66 1.25 8.71
C PRO A 345 -3.76 0.47 9.68
N THR A 346 -2.60 0.03 9.19
CA THR A 346 -1.64 -0.75 9.95
C THR A 346 -0.24 -0.14 9.92
N THR A 347 0.53 -0.44 10.96
CA THR A 347 1.97 -0.24 11.01
C THR A 347 2.63 -1.35 10.20
N ALA A 348 3.41 -0.98 9.20
CA ALA A 348 4.19 -1.92 8.40
C ALA A 348 5.67 -1.54 8.36
N GLU A 349 6.46 -2.53 7.99
CA GLU A 349 7.88 -2.43 7.68
C GLU A 349 8.07 -2.67 6.17
N VAL A 350 8.67 -1.70 5.47
CA VAL A 350 9.11 -1.88 4.10
C VAL A 350 10.59 -2.15 4.10
N ARG A 351 11.00 -3.32 3.63
CA ARG A 351 12.42 -3.66 3.48
C ARG A 351 12.79 -3.58 2.02
N PHE A 352 13.96 -2.99 1.74
CA PHE A 352 14.56 -2.96 0.41
C PHE A 352 15.98 -3.49 0.51
N PHE A 353 16.30 -4.54 -0.26
CA PHE A 353 17.55 -5.26 -0.12
C PHE A 353 18.03 -5.82 -1.45
N ASP A 354 19.35 -6.06 -1.55
CA ASP A 354 19.95 -6.77 -2.67
C ASP A 354 19.82 -8.29 -2.47
N ALA A 355 19.34 -9.01 -3.49
CA ALA A 355 19.15 -10.45 -3.40
C ALA A 355 20.46 -11.27 -3.29
N THR A 356 21.61 -10.66 -3.62
CA THR A 356 22.96 -11.26 -3.65
C THR A 356 23.91 -10.66 -2.60
N PRO A 357 23.35 -10.15 -1.49
CA PRO A 357 24.03 -9.27 -0.53
C PRO A 357 25.04 -8.24 -1.07
N SER A 358 24.81 -7.68 -2.26
CA SER A 358 25.63 -6.58 -2.82
C SER A 358 25.13 -5.21 -2.34
N THR A 359 25.96 -4.17 -2.52
CA THR A 359 25.56 -2.81 -2.14
C THR A 359 24.37 -2.30 -2.98
N LEU A 360 23.43 -1.63 -2.32
CA LEU A 360 22.35 -0.86 -2.95
C LEU A 360 22.85 0.47 -3.54
N GLY A 361 24.10 0.85 -3.31
CA GLY A 361 24.71 2.05 -3.86
C GLY A 361 24.58 3.28 -2.96
N THR A 362 24.91 4.44 -3.53
CA THR A 362 25.03 5.72 -2.83
C THR A 362 23.69 6.45 -2.66
N GLU A 363 22.69 6.12 -3.48
CA GLU A 363 21.39 6.79 -3.54
C GLU A 363 20.31 5.72 -3.48
N ILE A 364 19.46 5.79 -2.45
CA ILE A 364 18.35 4.88 -2.26
C ILE A 364 17.08 5.69 -2.07
N LEU A 365 16.05 5.37 -2.84
CA LEU A 365 14.71 5.97 -2.72
C LEU A 365 13.69 4.87 -2.46
N VAL A 366 12.78 5.09 -1.52
CA VAL A 366 11.63 4.22 -1.30
C VAL A 366 10.39 5.11 -1.18
N HIS A 367 9.43 4.88 -2.06
CA HIS A 367 8.15 5.58 -2.08
C HIS A 367 7.02 4.57 -1.91
N THR A 368 6.03 4.93 -1.11
CA THR A 368 4.79 4.17 -0.99
C THR A 368 3.62 5.08 -1.31
N SER A 369 2.64 4.63 -2.08
CA SER A 369 1.43 5.40 -2.37
C SER A 369 0.18 4.52 -2.48
N ARG A 370 -0.97 5.10 -2.16
CA ARG A 370 -2.29 4.50 -2.40
C ARG A 370 -2.71 4.56 -3.87
N ASN A 371 -2.12 5.47 -4.64
CA ASN A 371 -2.34 5.56 -6.07
C ASN A 371 -1.48 4.52 -6.79
N THR A 372 -2.09 3.38 -7.10
CA THR A 372 -1.43 2.26 -7.79
C THR A 372 -1.23 2.47 -9.28
N ALA A 373 -1.87 3.50 -9.86
CA ALA A 373 -1.78 3.83 -11.28
C ALA A 373 -0.62 4.78 -11.59
N TRP A 374 -0.36 5.74 -10.70
CA TRP A 374 0.76 6.66 -10.83
C TRP A 374 2.10 5.92 -10.72
N ARG A 375 3.16 6.33 -11.42
CA ARG A 375 4.53 5.86 -11.15
C ARG A 375 5.51 7.02 -11.21
N PRO A 376 6.45 7.13 -10.25
CA PRO A 376 7.37 8.25 -10.19
C PRO A 376 8.30 8.48 -11.41
N PRO A 377 8.86 7.44 -12.08
CA PRO A 377 9.84 7.66 -13.15
C PRO A 377 9.31 8.49 -14.32
N LEU A 378 10.08 9.50 -14.71
CA LEU A 378 9.75 10.44 -15.77
C LEU A 378 10.42 10.11 -17.11
N ARG A 379 11.48 9.30 -17.13
CA ARG A 379 12.19 8.90 -18.35
C ARG A 379 11.27 8.36 -19.44
N ARG A 380 10.29 7.54 -19.09
CA ARG A 380 9.29 6.97 -20.02
C ARG A 380 8.44 8.03 -20.75
N TRP A 381 8.35 9.23 -20.18
CA TRP A 381 7.59 10.36 -20.72
C TRP A 381 8.50 11.39 -21.43
N CYS A 382 9.81 11.13 -21.49
CA CYS A 382 10.78 12.05 -22.09
C CYS A 382 10.59 12.10 -23.61
N VAL A 383 10.31 13.29 -24.13
CA VAL A 383 10.21 13.54 -25.58
C VAL A 383 11.51 14.06 -26.17
N THR A 384 12.45 14.50 -25.32
CA THR A 384 13.81 14.87 -25.73
C THR A 384 14.64 13.62 -26.02
N ALA A 385 15.42 13.64 -27.11
CA ALA A 385 16.33 12.55 -27.47
C ALA A 385 17.25 12.19 -26.29
N THR A 386 17.31 10.91 -25.92
CA THR A 386 18.07 10.40 -24.77
C THR A 386 19.30 9.64 -25.27
N THR A 387 20.45 9.86 -24.64
CA THR A 387 21.65 9.03 -24.89
C THR A 387 21.56 7.77 -24.05
N ALA A 388 21.63 6.58 -24.66
CA ALA A 388 21.63 5.32 -23.92
C ALA A 388 22.87 5.17 -23.04
N ASP A 389 22.68 4.70 -21.80
CA ASP A 389 23.74 4.46 -20.81
C ASP A 389 23.26 3.42 -19.78
N ALA A 390 23.54 2.13 -20.02
CA ALA A 390 23.07 1.03 -19.16
C ALA A 390 23.69 1.01 -17.75
N THR A 391 24.72 1.83 -17.50
CA THR A 391 25.31 1.99 -16.16
C THR A 391 24.47 2.86 -15.24
N ARG A 392 23.45 3.52 -15.80
CA ARG A 392 22.58 4.48 -15.12
C ARG A 392 21.32 3.83 -14.56
N VAL A 393 20.61 4.55 -13.71
CA VAL A 393 19.33 4.07 -13.15
C VAL A 393 18.27 3.98 -14.24
N SER A 394 18.13 5.04 -15.03
CA SER A 394 17.16 5.08 -16.14
C SER A 394 17.60 4.26 -17.36
N GLY A 395 18.87 3.87 -17.44
CA GLY A 395 19.44 3.27 -18.65
C GLY A 395 19.76 4.30 -19.75
N GLY A 396 19.65 5.60 -19.44
CA GLY A 396 19.99 6.69 -20.34
C GLY A 396 20.45 7.96 -19.61
N ARG A 397 20.72 9.01 -20.39
CA ARG A 397 21.09 10.33 -19.87
C ARG A 397 20.77 11.46 -20.83
N ASN A 398 20.54 12.65 -20.29
CA ASN A 398 20.37 13.89 -21.04
C ASN A 398 21.28 14.98 -20.47
N THR A 399 22.17 15.51 -21.29
CA THR A 399 22.89 16.74 -20.98
C THR A 399 21.97 17.93 -21.19
N LEU A 400 21.88 18.83 -20.20
CA LEU A 400 21.00 20.00 -20.24
C LEU A 400 21.61 21.16 -21.06
N ALA A 401 22.35 20.85 -22.13
CA ALA A 401 22.71 21.81 -23.17
C ALA A 401 21.48 22.32 -23.94
N SER A 402 20.38 21.56 -23.88
CA SER A 402 19.06 21.95 -24.32
C SER A 402 18.02 21.47 -23.29
N PRO A 403 16.83 22.08 -23.23
CA PRO A 403 15.81 21.69 -22.27
C PRO A 403 15.39 20.21 -22.41
N MET A 404 15.31 19.51 -21.29
CA MET A 404 14.74 18.18 -21.21
C MET A 404 13.24 18.30 -20.95
N THR A 405 12.42 17.78 -21.86
CA THR A 405 10.96 17.89 -21.78
C THR A 405 10.32 16.52 -21.60
N MET A 406 9.35 16.43 -20.70
CA MET A 406 8.57 15.24 -20.39
C MET A 406 7.08 15.56 -20.53
N ARG A 407 6.31 14.64 -21.13
CA ARG A 407 4.86 14.81 -21.35
C ARG A 407 4.10 13.65 -20.74
N ILE A 408 3.34 13.96 -19.71
CA ILE A 408 2.70 12.97 -18.85
C ILE A 408 1.19 13.11 -19.05
N PRO A 409 0.46 12.03 -19.36
CA PRO A 409 -1.00 12.09 -19.50
C PRO A 409 -1.63 12.60 -18.22
N ALA A 410 -2.48 13.62 -18.35
CA ALA A 410 -2.97 14.33 -17.19
C ALA A 410 -3.94 13.48 -16.34
N ASN A 411 -4.56 12.46 -16.94
CA ASN A 411 -5.35 11.44 -16.26
C ASN A 411 -4.55 10.49 -15.35
N GLN A 412 -3.21 10.57 -15.36
CA GLN A 412 -2.34 9.82 -14.45
C GLN A 412 -2.15 10.54 -13.10
N PHE A 413 -2.54 11.81 -13.01
CA PHE A 413 -2.41 12.59 -11.79
C PHE A 413 -3.69 12.54 -10.97
N THR A 414 -3.49 12.37 -9.67
CA THR A 414 -4.47 12.74 -8.64
C THR A 414 -4.16 14.17 -8.21
N GLU A 415 -5.18 14.99 -7.96
CA GLU A 415 -4.96 16.36 -7.51
C GLU A 415 -4.21 16.37 -6.17
N GLY A 416 -3.08 17.08 -6.11
CA GLY A 416 -2.23 17.12 -4.92
C GLY A 416 -0.85 17.71 -5.16
N VAL A 417 0.06 17.46 -4.21
CA VAL A 417 1.44 17.97 -4.23
C VAL A 417 2.39 16.84 -4.58
N TYR A 418 3.27 17.10 -5.55
CA TYR A 418 4.27 16.16 -6.01
C TYR A 418 5.69 16.69 -5.75
N SER A 419 6.58 15.82 -5.25
CA SER A 419 8.02 16.12 -5.14
C SER A 419 8.73 15.77 -6.44
N LEU A 420 9.28 16.78 -7.11
CA LEU A 420 10.11 16.62 -8.28
C LEU A 420 11.57 16.43 -7.85
N MET A 421 12.11 15.26 -8.13
CA MET A 421 13.51 14.92 -7.89
C MET A 421 14.23 14.58 -9.19
N ALA A 422 15.55 14.76 -9.21
CA ALA A 422 16.38 14.31 -10.33
C ALA A 422 17.71 13.74 -9.84
N LEU A 423 18.16 12.66 -10.48
CA LEU A 423 19.51 12.11 -10.32
C LEU A 423 20.44 12.79 -11.33
N MET A 424 21.40 13.55 -10.84
CA MET A 424 22.18 14.47 -11.66
C MET A 424 23.68 14.35 -11.43
N LEU A 425 24.44 14.54 -12.52
CA LEU A 425 25.88 14.79 -12.50
C LEU A 425 26.14 16.24 -12.89
N VAL A 426 26.85 16.98 -12.02
CA VAL A 426 27.10 18.41 -12.22
C VAL A 426 28.59 18.73 -12.03
N SER A 427 29.26 19.08 -13.13
CA SER A 427 30.70 19.40 -13.13
C SER A 427 31.00 20.83 -12.69
N THR A 428 30.03 21.75 -12.85
CA THR A 428 30.15 23.14 -12.41
C THR A 428 28.83 23.57 -11.80
N ALA A 429 28.89 24.11 -10.58
CA ALA A 429 27.70 24.60 -9.89
C ALA A 429 26.96 25.65 -10.75
N GLY A 430 25.64 25.68 -10.64
CA GLY A 430 24.81 26.60 -11.42
C GLY A 430 23.36 26.59 -10.98
N THR A 431 22.49 27.13 -11.82
CA THR A 431 21.04 27.15 -11.57
C THR A 431 20.33 26.23 -12.54
N LEU A 432 19.47 25.37 -12.02
CA LEU A 432 18.50 24.61 -12.80
C LEU A 432 17.15 25.30 -12.69
N THR A 433 16.46 25.45 -13.81
CA THR A 433 15.09 25.96 -13.88
C THR A 433 14.16 24.81 -14.24
N TRP A 434 12.99 24.75 -13.63
CA TRP A 434 11.94 23.83 -14.00
C TRP A 434 10.64 24.58 -14.31
N SER A 435 9.81 24.00 -15.16
CA SER A 435 8.46 24.48 -15.43
C SER A 435 7.48 23.34 -15.63
N ALA A 436 6.22 23.55 -15.22
CA ALA A 436 5.10 22.65 -15.43
C ALA A 436 3.92 23.43 -16.03
N LYS A 437 3.31 22.89 -17.08
CA LYS A 437 2.12 23.47 -17.74
C LYS A 437 1.24 22.41 -18.39
N MET A 438 -0.01 22.75 -18.65
CA MET A 438 -0.92 21.90 -19.42
C MET A 438 -0.72 22.10 -20.93
N VAL A 439 -0.71 21.00 -21.68
CA VAL A 439 -0.65 21.00 -23.15
C VAL A 439 -1.67 20.04 -23.75
N SER A 440 -1.98 20.21 -25.04
CA SER A 440 -2.83 19.30 -25.80
C SER A 440 -2.26 17.88 -25.83
N SER A 441 -3.06 16.89 -26.21
CA SER A 441 -2.63 15.49 -26.42
C SER A 441 -1.39 15.36 -27.33
N THR A 442 -1.26 16.25 -28.32
CA THR A 442 -0.12 16.36 -29.24
C THR A 442 1.06 17.16 -28.69
N GLY A 443 0.86 17.88 -27.59
CA GLY A 443 1.81 18.81 -27.01
C GLY A 443 2.12 20.03 -27.88
N THR A 444 1.27 20.34 -28.86
CA THR A 444 1.48 21.46 -29.80
C THR A 444 0.88 22.77 -29.30
N ALA A 445 -0.14 22.72 -28.46
CA ALA A 445 -0.80 23.90 -27.91
C ALA A 445 -0.76 23.85 -26.37
N THR A 446 -0.45 24.99 -25.74
CA THR A 446 -0.67 25.17 -24.30
C THR A 446 -2.15 25.36 -24.05
N VAL A 447 -2.71 24.55 -23.15
CA VAL A 447 -4.12 24.64 -22.75
C VAL A 447 -4.22 25.62 -21.58
N GLY A 448 -5.16 26.58 -21.66
CA GLY A 448 -5.36 27.58 -20.60
C GLY A 448 -4.37 28.75 -20.60
N SER A 449 -3.65 28.97 -21.71
CA SER A 449 -2.78 30.09 -22.15
C SER A 449 -1.94 30.95 -21.18
N THR A 450 -1.92 30.77 -19.86
CA THR A 450 -1.06 31.57 -18.94
C THR A 450 -0.62 30.86 -17.66
N VAL A 451 -1.23 29.73 -17.26
CA VAL A 451 -0.86 29.07 -16.00
C VAL A 451 0.33 28.14 -16.22
N VAL A 452 1.52 28.66 -15.95
CA VAL A 452 2.77 27.92 -15.90
C VAL A 452 3.31 28.04 -14.48
N THR A 453 3.53 26.92 -13.83
CA THR A 453 4.25 26.89 -12.56
C THR A 453 5.73 26.75 -12.88
N THR A 454 6.56 27.66 -12.38
CA THR A 454 8.01 27.65 -12.62
C THR A 454 8.78 27.81 -11.32
N GLY A 455 9.99 27.26 -11.27
CA GLY A 455 10.92 27.52 -10.18
C GLY A 455 12.36 27.37 -10.60
N THR A 456 13.26 27.83 -9.74
CA THR A 456 14.70 27.68 -9.92
C THR A 456 15.31 27.07 -8.67
N VAL A 457 16.36 26.27 -8.84
CA VAL A 457 17.11 25.65 -7.76
C VAL A 457 18.60 25.81 -8.02
N ALA A 458 19.34 26.23 -7.00
CA ALA A 458 20.79 26.25 -7.05
C ALA A 458 21.30 24.82 -6.93
N VAL A 459 22.12 24.38 -7.88
CA VAL A 459 22.67 23.03 -7.94
C VAL A 459 24.17 23.09 -7.71
N PRO A 460 24.69 22.48 -6.62
CA PRO A 460 26.13 22.41 -6.38
C PRO A 460 26.81 21.44 -7.36
N THR A 461 28.15 21.47 -7.41
CA THR A 461 28.88 20.38 -8.06
C THR A 461 28.64 19.07 -7.32
N THR A 462 28.51 17.98 -8.06
CA THR A 462 28.32 16.65 -7.48
C THR A 462 29.63 15.87 -7.31
N GLY A 463 30.79 16.51 -7.50
CA GLY A 463 32.10 15.88 -7.27
C GLY A 463 32.41 14.70 -8.21
N GLY A 464 31.82 14.69 -9.41
CA GLY A 464 32.04 13.63 -10.39
C GLY A 464 31.17 12.38 -10.22
N VAL A 465 30.29 12.35 -9.21
CA VAL A 465 29.29 11.27 -9.01
C VAL A 465 27.88 11.78 -9.29
N TYR A 466 26.95 10.87 -9.62
CA TYR A 466 25.54 11.24 -9.70
C TYR A 466 24.96 11.34 -8.30
N LYS A 467 24.25 12.44 -8.01
CA LYS A 467 23.54 12.66 -6.75
C LYS A 467 22.09 13.00 -7.00
N THR A 468 21.22 12.51 -6.14
CA THR A 468 19.81 12.89 -6.19
C THR A 468 19.67 14.32 -5.66
N LEU A 469 18.78 15.09 -6.28
CA LEU A 469 18.45 16.44 -5.87
C LEU A 469 16.94 16.59 -5.80
N ASN A 470 16.44 17.17 -4.72
CA ASN A 470 15.05 17.63 -4.66
C ASN A 470 14.95 19.01 -5.32
N LEU A 471 14.21 19.09 -6.43
CA LEU A 471 14.12 20.30 -7.25
C LEU A 471 12.95 21.19 -6.82
N ALA A 472 11.80 20.60 -6.46
CA ALA A 472 10.62 21.33 -6.01
C ALA A 472 9.51 20.43 -5.46
N ALA A 473 8.61 21.04 -4.67
CA ALA A 473 7.27 20.53 -4.45
C ALA A 473 6.29 21.30 -5.36
N ILE A 474 5.53 20.60 -6.20
CA ILE A 474 4.72 21.17 -7.28
C ILE A 474 3.26 20.72 -7.09
N PRO A 475 2.29 21.64 -7.02
CA PRO A 475 0.88 21.26 -7.07
C PRO A 475 0.51 20.83 -8.50
N LEU A 476 -0.02 19.62 -8.66
CA LEU A 476 -0.47 19.07 -9.93
C LEU A 476 -1.86 18.40 -9.78
N PRO A 477 -2.68 18.41 -10.84
CA PRO A 477 -2.47 19.16 -12.08
C PRO A 477 -2.61 20.67 -11.83
N VAL A 478 -1.88 21.49 -12.60
CA VAL A 478 -1.86 22.96 -12.40
C VAL A 478 -3.22 23.62 -12.68
N LEU A 479 -4.13 22.92 -13.35
CA LEU A 479 -5.50 23.30 -13.67
C LEU A 479 -6.37 22.05 -13.66
N LYS A 480 -7.69 22.22 -13.53
CA LYS A 480 -8.64 21.12 -13.70
C LYS A 480 -8.52 20.56 -15.13
N VAL A 481 -8.39 19.24 -15.21
CA VAL A 481 -7.94 18.52 -16.40
C VAL A 481 -9.12 17.95 -17.19
N GLU A 482 -9.02 17.98 -18.52
CA GLU A 482 -9.81 17.13 -19.42
C GLU A 482 -9.02 15.87 -19.82
N ALA A 483 -9.72 14.77 -20.09
CA ALA A 483 -9.13 13.42 -20.17
C ALA A 483 -8.07 13.23 -21.28
N ASP A 484 -8.00 14.12 -22.27
CA ASP A 484 -7.07 14.07 -23.40
C ASP A 484 -5.85 15.00 -23.26
N GLN A 485 -5.73 15.73 -22.15
CA GLN A 485 -4.65 16.69 -21.94
C GLN A 485 -3.41 16.04 -21.32
N MET A 486 -2.27 16.73 -21.40
CA MET A 486 -0.98 16.29 -20.87
C MET A 486 -0.40 17.37 -19.95
N VAL A 487 0.32 16.97 -18.91
CA VAL A 487 1.23 17.83 -18.15
C VAL A 487 2.60 17.79 -18.82
N GLU A 488 3.07 18.94 -19.31
CA GLU A 488 4.43 19.12 -19.82
C GLU A 488 5.32 19.64 -18.69
N LEU A 489 6.33 18.86 -18.32
CA LEU A 489 7.39 19.25 -17.39
C LEU A 489 8.67 19.50 -18.19
N THR A 490 9.34 20.63 -17.95
CA THR A 490 10.60 20.97 -18.61
C THR A 490 11.67 21.26 -17.57
N LEU A 491 12.86 20.65 -17.73
CA LEU A 491 14.07 20.97 -16.98
C LEU A 491 15.04 21.71 -17.90
N THR A 492 15.51 22.87 -17.47
CA THR A 492 16.48 23.70 -18.20
C THR A 492 17.68 23.95 -17.31
N GLY A 493 18.87 23.63 -17.82
CA GLY A 493 20.13 23.83 -17.11
C GLY A 493 21.21 24.33 -18.05
N THR A 494 22.46 23.95 -17.74
CA THR A 494 23.61 24.22 -18.62
C THR A 494 24.20 22.91 -19.12
N ALA A 495 25.08 22.98 -20.13
CA ALA A 495 25.76 21.80 -20.67
C ALA A 495 26.63 21.04 -19.64
N ASN A 496 26.94 21.65 -18.49
CA ASN A 496 27.68 21.04 -17.39
C ASN A 496 26.82 20.17 -16.47
N MET A 497 25.51 20.09 -16.73
CA MET A 497 24.54 19.32 -15.97
C MET A 497 24.02 18.17 -16.83
N THR A 498 24.10 16.95 -16.31
CA THR A 498 23.55 15.75 -16.95
C THR A 498 22.55 15.08 -16.02
N VAL A 499 21.36 14.81 -16.53
CA VAL A 499 20.27 14.12 -15.83
C VAL A 499 20.28 12.65 -16.25
N ASP A 500 20.38 11.75 -15.26
CA ASP A 500 20.13 10.32 -15.43
C ASP A 500 18.63 10.04 -15.37
N GLU A 501 17.95 10.42 -14.31
CA GLU A 501 16.52 10.13 -14.12
C GLU A 501 15.83 11.32 -13.47
N GLY A 502 14.54 11.50 -13.78
CA GLY A 502 13.65 12.38 -13.06
C GLY A 502 12.57 11.55 -12.38
N TRP A 503 12.19 11.91 -11.17
CA TRP A 503 11.06 11.31 -10.47
C TRP A 503 10.09 12.38 -10.01
N LEU A 504 8.81 12.01 -10.02
CA LEU A 504 7.74 12.86 -9.53
C LEU A 504 6.89 12.06 -8.54
N PHE A 505 7.15 12.27 -7.25
CA PHE A 505 6.54 11.50 -6.17
C PHE A 505 5.29 12.19 -5.64
N GLY A 506 4.13 11.52 -5.70
CA GLY A 506 2.92 12.02 -5.05
C GLY A 506 3.07 12.01 -3.52
N LEU A 507 2.97 13.18 -2.88
CA LEU A 507 3.10 13.35 -1.43
C LEU A 507 1.74 13.46 -0.72
N HIS A 508 0.66 13.68 -1.46
CA HIS A 508 -0.71 13.75 -0.94
C HIS A 508 -1.35 12.38 -0.74
N ASP A 509 -0.94 11.37 -1.52
CA ASP A 509 -1.42 10.00 -1.46
C ASP A 509 -0.33 8.99 -1.08
N GLY A 510 0.86 9.47 -0.74
CA GLY A 510 2.03 8.65 -0.45
C GLY A 510 3.11 9.34 0.37
N ALA A 511 4.22 8.64 0.55
CA ALA A 511 5.39 9.13 1.29
C ALA A 511 6.67 8.63 0.65
N LEU A 512 7.72 9.45 0.75
CA LEU A 512 9.05 9.18 0.20
C LEU A 512 10.08 9.18 1.32
N THR A 513 10.92 8.16 1.32
CA THR A 513 12.16 8.09 2.10
C THR A 513 13.34 8.10 1.14
N TRP A 514 14.30 8.99 1.40
CA TRP A 514 15.48 9.21 0.59
C TRP A 514 16.74 9.10 1.45
N LEU A 515 17.64 8.19 1.08
CA LEU A 515 18.94 8.04 1.72
C LEU A 515 20.05 8.43 0.76
N GLN A 516 21.00 9.21 1.28
CA GLN A 516 22.17 9.69 0.56
C GLN A 516 23.48 9.17 1.19
N ASP A 517 24.49 8.97 0.35
CA ASP A 517 25.87 8.63 0.75
C ASP A 517 25.90 7.36 1.65
N VAL A 518 25.24 6.28 1.18
CA VAL A 518 25.02 4.99 1.87
C VAL A 518 25.72 3.79 1.22
N ASP A 519 26.93 4.01 0.71
CA ASP A 519 27.66 3.14 -0.23
C ASP A 519 27.88 1.68 0.20
N SER A 520 27.70 1.34 1.48
CA SER A 520 27.89 -0.02 2.01
C SER A 520 26.60 -0.77 2.30
N LEU A 521 25.43 -0.13 2.29
CA LEU A 521 24.18 -0.79 2.69
C LEU A 521 23.77 -1.84 1.67
N THR A 522 23.56 -3.07 2.14
CA THR A 522 23.02 -4.17 1.31
C THR A 522 21.52 -4.32 1.50
N TRP A 523 20.99 -3.74 2.59
CA TRP A 523 19.57 -3.68 2.89
C TRP A 523 19.23 -2.45 3.75
N ILE A 524 17.99 -2.01 3.62
CA ILE A 524 17.33 -1.02 4.49
C ILE A 524 15.95 -1.52 4.90
N GLU A 525 15.48 -1.03 6.05
CA GLU A 525 14.16 -1.27 6.59
C GLU A 525 13.56 0.06 7.04
N ILE A 526 12.39 0.38 6.52
CA ILE A 526 11.64 1.58 6.87
C ILE A 526 10.43 1.13 7.67
N ARG A 527 10.41 1.51 8.94
CA ARG A 527 9.29 1.25 9.83
C ARG A 527 8.33 2.44 9.80
N SER A 528 7.05 2.14 9.72
CA SER A 528 6.00 3.15 9.88
C SER A 528 6.22 3.92 11.19
N PRO A 529 5.87 5.22 11.25
CA PRO A 529 5.99 5.97 12.51
C PRO A 529 5.21 5.30 13.64
N GLU A 530 5.87 5.14 14.79
CA GLU A 530 5.25 4.64 16.01
C GLU A 530 4.64 5.78 16.84
N LEU A 531 3.80 5.45 17.83
CA LEU A 531 3.19 6.45 18.71
C LEU A 531 4.28 7.28 19.41
N GLY A 532 4.26 8.61 19.18
CA GLY A 532 5.28 9.54 19.71
C GLY A 532 6.44 9.86 18.76
N ALA A 533 6.54 9.16 17.62
CA ALA A 533 7.50 9.47 16.56
C ALA A 533 6.78 10.12 15.37
N ALA A 534 7.15 11.35 15.03
CA ALA A 534 6.57 12.05 13.87
C ALA A 534 7.12 11.57 12.51
N ARG A 535 8.17 10.73 12.52
CA ARG A 535 8.91 10.29 11.34
C ARG A 535 9.08 8.77 11.36
N PRO A 536 9.17 8.13 10.18
CA PRO A 536 9.53 6.71 10.11
C PRO A 536 10.94 6.50 10.66
N SER A 537 11.16 5.38 11.33
CA SER A 537 12.50 4.92 11.70
C SER A 537 13.08 4.10 10.56
N VAL A 538 14.33 4.35 10.23
CA VAL A 538 15.07 3.72 9.14
C VAL A 538 16.27 3.01 9.71
N TYR A 539 16.29 1.69 9.50
CA TYR A 539 17.42 0.84 9.82
C TYR A 539 18.11 0.41 8.54
N GLY A 540 19.41 0.16 8.62
CA GLY A 540 20.16 -0.45 7.52
C GLY A 540 21.32 -1.28 8.04
N GLY A 541 21.85 -2.13 7.17
CA GLY A 541 22.95 -3.01 7.52
C GLY A 541 23.70 -3.54 6.31
N THR A 542 24.67 -4.39 6.60
CA THR A 542 25.55 -5.04 5.63
C THR A 542 25.39 -6.56 5.70
N GLY A 543 25.52 -7.22 4.55
CA GLY A 543 25.39 -8.67 4.43
C GLY A 543 23.94 -9.12 4.21
N ALA A 544 23.59 -10.26 4.80
CA ALA A 544 22.24 -10.80 4.70
C ALA A 544 21.23 -9.87 5.40
N LYS A 545 19.98 -9.96 4.96
CA LYS A 545 18.85 -9.24 5.55
C LYS A 545 18.82 -9.38 7.09
N GLY A 546 18.70 -8.24 7.79
CA GLY A 546 18.64 -8.16 9.26
C GLY A 546 20.00 -8.24 9.97
N ALA A 547 21.09 -8.57 9.26
CA ALA A 547 22.43 -8.58 9.84
C ALA A 547 22.97 -7.16 10.02
N ASN A 548 23.69 -6.92 11.12
CA ASN A 548 24.36 -5.65 11.43
C ASN A 548 23.42 -4.43 11.37
N SER A 549 22.19 -4.58 11.86
CA SER A 549 21.19 -3.50 11.86
C SER A 549 21.67 -2.31 12.70
N VAL A 550 21.66 -1.12 12.11
CA VAL A 550 21.92 0.15 12.77
C VAL A 550 20.84 1.15 12.36
N CYS A 551 20.37 1.96 13.32
CA CYS A 551 19.49 3.08 13.01
C CYS A 551 20.27 4.16 12.24
N ILE A 552 19.73 4.55 11.08
CA ILE A 552 20.36 5.48 10.14
C ILE A 552 19.45 6.67 9.80
N ASP A 553 18.54 7.03 10.71
CA ASP A 553 17.62 8.17 10.56
C ASP A 553 18.33 9.48 10.19
N TRP A 554 19.56 9.66 10.68
CA TRP A 554 20.38 10.85 10.41
C TRP A 554 20.87 10.97 8.94
N LYS A 555 20.84 9.88 8.17
CA LYS A 555 21.12 9.85 6.72
C LYS A 555 19.87 9.94 5.86
N CYS A 556 18.70 9.97 6.49
CA CYS A 556 17.42 9.91 5.81
C CYS A 556 16.79 11.29 5.70
N GLN A 557 16.26 11.61 4.53
CA GLN A 557 15.24 12.63 4.35
C GLN A 557 13.90 11.94 4.08
N SER A 558 12.89 12.27 4.88
CA SER A 558 11.55 11.72 4.71
C SER A 558 10.56 12.84 4.36
N PHE A 559 9.75 12.60 3.35
CA PHE A 559 8.68 13.48 2.87
C PHE A 559 7.36 12.77 3.06
N GLY A 560 6.60 13.20 4.07
CA GLY A 560 5.39 12.52 4.52
C GLY A 560 5.70 11.36 5.46
N ALA A 561 4.70 10.51 5.70
CA ALA A 561 4.79 9.34 6.56
C ALA A 561 4.29 8.12 5.78
N HIS A 562 5.07 7.04 5.78
CA HIS A 562 4.65 5.77 5.17
C HIS A 562 3.46 5.22 5.98
N ARG A 563 2.26 5.40 5.42
CA ARG A 563 0.99 4.91 5.97
C ARG A 563 0.53 3.72 5.14
N PHE A 564 0.17 2.63 5.82
CA PHE A 564 -0.28 1.41 5.16
C PHE A 564 -1.77 1.23 5.42
N GLU A 565 -2.56 1.47 4.39
CA GLU A 565 -4.01 1.34 4.42
C GLU A 565 -4.42 0.04 3.72
N PRO A 566 -5.52 -0.60 4.15
CA PRO A 566 -6.01 -1.81 3.51
C PRO A 566 -6.26 -1.62 2.02
N GLY A 567 -5.94 -2.66 1.26
CA GLY A 567 -6.06 -2.69 -0.19
C GLY A 567 -4.70 -2.67 -0.89
N LEU A 568 -4.73 -2.32 -2.18
CA LEU A 568 -3.54 -2.35 -3.02
C LEU A 568 -2.75 -1.05 -2.86
N MET A 569 -1.49 -1.17 -2.48
CA MET A 569 -0.55 -0.05 -2.40
C MET A 569 0.58 -0.21 -3.40
N GLN A 570 1.03 0.91 -3.95
CA GLN A 570 2.27 0.96 -4.72
C GLN A 570 3.46 1.08 -3.78
N ILE A 571 4.51 0.32 -4.11
CA ILE A 571 5.87 0.49 -3.61
C ILE A 571 6.75 0.77 -4.81
N PHE A 572 7.49 1.86 -4.75
CA PHE A 572 8.52 2.19 -5.73
C PHE A 572 9.87 2.29 -5.03
N THR A 573 10.87 1.60 -5.56
CA THR A 573 12.23 1.61 -5.00
C THR A 573 13.24 1.99 -6.06
N VAL A 574 14.33 2.63 -5.62
CA VAL A 574 15.51 2.94 -6.43
C VAL A 574 16.77 2.53 -5.69
N SER A 575 17.69 1.90 -6.40
CA SER A 575 19.07 1.63 -6.01
C SER A 575 20.00 2.18 -7.08
N SER A 576 21.02 2.96 -6.71
CA SER A 576 21.98 3.44 -7.72
C SER A 576 22.95 2.37 -8.23
N ALA A 577 23.05 1.21 -7.57
CA ALA A 577 24.00 0.16 -7.93
C ALA A 577 23.33 -1.16 -8.34
N SER A 578 22.43 -1.68 -7.51
CA SER A 578 21.88 -3.03 -7.62
C SER A 578 20.92 -3.18 -8.80
N LEU A 579 21.11 -4.26 -9.56
CA LEU A 579 20.18 -4.72 -10.60
C LEU A 579 19.21 -5.80 -10.08
N VAL A 580 19.38 -6.23 -8.84
CA VAL A 580 18.63 -7.31 -8.19
C VAL A 580 18.03 -6.84 -6.87
N GLY A 581 17.82 -5.53 -6.76
CA GLY A 581 17.13 -4.91 -5.63
C GLY A 581 15.70 -5.44 -5.56
N GLN A 582 15.28 -5.81 -4.36
CA GLN A 582 13.98 -6.38 -4.06
C GLN A 582 13.37 -5.66 -2.87
N SER A 583 12.06 -5.47 -2.90
CA SER A 583 11.32 -4.97 -1.74
C SER A 583 10.30 -5.97 -1.23
N GLU A 584 10.12 -6.03 0.07
CA GLU A 584 9.07 -6.78 0.76
C GLU A 584 8.34 -5.87 1.76
N ILE A 585 7.14 -6.28 2.17
CA ILE A 585 6.43 -5.63 3.28
C ILE A 585 6.13 -6.68 4.33
N GLU A 586 6.34 -6.33 5.59
CA GLU A 586 5.85 -7.07 6.76
C GLU A 586 4.91 -6.19 7.57
N PHE A 587 3.75 -6.72 7.98
CA PHE A 587 2.79 -5.99 8.80
C PHE A 587 1.93 -6.95 9.62
N TYR A 588 1.27 -6.45 10.65
CA TYR A 588 0.14 -7.17 11.23
C TYR A 588 -1.15 -6.75 10.53
N GLU A 589 -1.97 -7.72 10.12
CA GLU A 589 -3.32 -7.39 9.66
C GLU A 589 -4.08 -6.68 10.78
N ARG A 590 -4.81 -5.60 10.45
CA ARG A 590 -5.59 -4.85 11.44
C ARG A 590 -7.06 -4.77 11.08
N GLY A 591 -7.89 -5.06 12.08
CA GLY A 591 -9.34 -4.92 12.03
C GLY A 591 -9.81 -3.68 12.79
N HIS A 592 -10.96 -3.11 12.38
CA HIS A 592 -11.59 -2.05 13.15
C HIS A 592 -12.00 -2.53 14.57
N SER A 593 -12.70 -3.66 14.65
CA SER A 593 -13.16 -4.24 15.92
C SER A 593 -12.83 -5.72 16.09
N HIS A 594 -12.81 -6.49 14.99
CA HIS A 594 -12.46 -7.90 14.97
C HIS A 594 -11.59 -8.19 13.75
N MET A 595 -10.83 -9.27 13.83
CA MET A 595 -10.13 -9.83 12.68
C MET A 595 -11.13 -10.50 11.75
N ALA A 596 -10.96 -10.30 10.43
CA ALA A 596 -11.77 -10.99 9.43
C ALA A 596 -11.27 -12.43 9.27
N ALA A 597 -12.18 -13.38 9.09
CA ALA A 597 -11.80 -14.72 8.63
C ALA A 597 -11.15 -14.59 7.25
N ALA A 598 -9.99 -15.25 7.08
CA ALA A 598 -9.16 -15.17 5.88
C ALA A 598 -9.74 -15.96 4.70
#